data_AF-A0A317RJ67-F1
#
_entry.id   AF-A0A317RJ67-F1
#
_cell.length_a   1.000
_cell.length_b   1.000
_cell.length_c   1.000
_cell.angle_alpha   90.00
_cell.angle_beta   90.00
_cell.angle_gamma   90.00
#
_symmetry.space_group_name_H-M   'P 1'
#
loop_
_entity.id
_entity.type
_entity.pdbx_description
1 polymer ?
#
loop_
_entity_poly.entity_id
_entity_poly.type
_entity_poly.pdbx_seq_one_letter_code
_entity_poly.pdbx_strand_id
1 'polypeptide(L)'
;MFPGFQAQGTLGRRLIEGAERVRIFGEDIPVRAAIHSVDGLSAHADQKALLDWARGFIHPPAQTFVVHGELSAAQTFAELLQQQLGWQVTVPEYGHALRWPDFLAHE
;
A
#
# COMPACT_ATOMS: atom_id res chain seq x y z
N MET A 1 -17.23 13.22 1.70
CA MET A 1 -16.67 12.31 2.72
C MET A 1 -16.09 11.11 1.99
N PHE A 2 -14.84 10.74 2.29
CA PHE A 2 -14.19 9.55 1.74
C PHE A 2 -14.01 8.52 2.87
N PRO A 3 -14.48 7.26 2.70
CA PRO A 3 -14.42 6.24 3.76
C PRO A 3 -13.13 5.40 3.71
N GLY A 4 -12.12 5.78 2.94
CA GLY A 4 -10.92 4.98 2.83
C GLY A 4 -9.90 5.50 1.83
N PHE A 5 -8.82 4.74 1.67
CA PHE A 5 -7.66 5.09 0.85
C PHE A 5 -8.04 5.48 -0.57
N GLN A 6 -7.43 6.56 -1.06
CA GLN A 6 -7.57 7.02 -2.43
C GLN A 6 -6.22 6.87 -3.14
N ALA A 7 -6.18 6.03 -4.16
CA ALA A 7 -4.96 5.74 -4.91
C ALA A 7 -4.45 6.98 -5.66
N GLN A 8 -3.13 7.09 -5.79
CA GLN A 8 -2.48 8.15 -6.55
C GLN A 8 -3.04 8.26 -7.98
N GLY A 9 -3.18 9.48 -8.47
CA GLY A 9 -3.70 9.77 -9.81
C GLY A 9 -5.23 9.81 -9.92
N THR A 10 -5.96 9.24 -8.95
CA THR A 10 -7.43 9.29 -8.91
C THR A 10 -7.96 10.69 -8.61
N LEU A 11 -9.20 10.96 -9.02
CA LEU A 11 -9.91 12.19 -8.65
C LEU A 11 -10.07 12.31 -7.13
N GLY A 12 -10.37 11.20 -6.43
CA GLY A 12 -10.53 11.19 -4.98
C GLY A 12 -9.26 11.62 -4.25
N ARG A 13 -8.09 11.15 -4.69
CA ARG A 13 -6.80 11.55 -4.10
C ARG A 13 -6.55 13.05 -4.27
N ARG A 14 -6.79 13.60 -5.46
CA ARG A 14 -6.67 15.06 -5.70
C ARG A 14 -7.58 15.87 -4.79
N LEU A 15 -8.82 15.40 -4.59
CA LEU A 15 -9.77 16.06 -3.70
C LEU A 15 -9.31 16.04 -2.23
N ILE A 16 -8.79 14.91 -1.75
CA ILE A 16 -8.26 14.79 -0.38
C ILE A 16 -7.00 15.64 -0.20
N GLU A 17 -6.14 15.75 -1.23
CA GLU A 17 -4.95 16.60 -1.23
C GLU A 17 -5.25 18.10 -1.36
N GLY A 18 -6.53 18.48 -1.44
CA GLY A 18 -6.96 19.88 -1.37
C GLY A 18 -7.00 20.60 -2.71
N ALA A 19 -7.16 19.89 -3.82
CA ALA A 19 -7.33 20.52 -5.13
C ALA A 19 -8.53 21.51 -5.12
N GLU A 20 -8.28 22.78 -5.44
CA GLU A 20 -9.32 23.81 -5.53
C GLU A 20 -10.19 23.68 -6.79
N ARG A 21 -9.68 22.99 -7.81
CA ARG A 21 -10.40 22.68 -9.05
C ARG A 21 -10.09 21.27 -9.50
N VAL A 22 -11.08 20.60 -10.08
CA VAL A 22 -10.94 19.27 -10.65
C VAL A 22 -11.60 19.17 -12.01
N ARG A 23 -11.04 18.33 -12.89
CA ARG A 23 -11.57 18.08 -14.23
C ARG A 23 -12.54 16.89 -14.19
N ILE A 24 -13.80 17.12 -14.58
CA ILE A 24 -14.83 16.08 -14.68
C ILE A 24 -15.48 16.19 -16.06
N PHE A 25 -15.49 15.09 -16.82
CA PHE A 25 -16.04 15.04 -18.19
C PHE A 25 -15.56 16.15 -19.15
N GLY A 26 -14.31 16.59 -19.02
CA GLY A 26 -13.79 17.66 -19.88
C GLY A 26 -13.97 19.07 -19.33
N GLU A 27 -14.66 19.26 -18.21
CA GLU A 27 -14.90 20.58 -17.60
C GLU A 27 -14.13 20.79 -16.29
N ASP A 28 -13.58 21.99 -16.09
CA ASP A 28 -12.91 22.37 -14.84
C ASP A 28 -13.91 22.89 -13.82
N ILE A 29 -14.16 22.11 -12.77
CA ILE A 29 -15.15 22.39 -11.73
C ILE A 29 -14.44 22.87 -10.45
N PRO A 30 -14.85 24.02 -9.86
CA PRO A 30 -14.31 24.46 -8.59
C PRO A 30 -14.81 23.60 -7.43
N VAL A 31 -13.91 23.22 -6.54
CA VAL A 31 -14.21 22.46 -5.32
C VAL A 31 -14.66 23.44 -4.24
N ARG A 32 -15.99 23.52 -4.04
CA ARG A 32 -16.62 24.37 -3.01
C ARG A 32 -17.10 23.56 -1.79
N ALA A 33 -17.10 22.25 -1.91
CA ALA A 33 -17.51 21.35 -0.83
C ALA A 33 -16.39 21.18 0.19
N ALA A 34 -16.76 21.07 1.47
CA ALA A 34 -15.83 20.62 2.49
C ALA A 34 -15.46 19.14 2.24
N ILE A 35 -14.16 18.85 2.25
CA ILE A 35 -13.64 17.50 2.05
C ILE A 35 -13.25 16.92 3.41
N HIS A 36 -13.76 15.73 3.71
CA HIS A 36 -13.46 14.98 4.92
C HIS A 36 -13.06 13.56 4.55
N SER A 37 -11.99 13.05 5.17
CA SER A 37 -11.59 11.64 5.15
C SER A 37 -11.91 11.02 6.51
N VAL A 38 -12.33 9.76 6.52
CA VAL A 38 -12.44 8.96 7.73
C VAL A 38 -11.53 7.75 7.60
N ASP A 39 -10.52 7.70 8.46
CA ASP A 39 -9.59 6.59 8.53
C ASP A 39 -10.26 5.39 9.25
N GLY A 40 -9.85 4.17 8.89
CA GLY A 40 -10.35 2.94 9.52
C GLY A 40 -11.61 2.31 8.92
N LEU A 41 -12.23 2.94 7.91
CA LEU A 41 -13.39 2.37 7.20
C LEU A 41 -13.03 1.67 5.87
N SER A 42 -11.73 1.59 5.54
CA SER A 42 -11.25 0.98 4.29
C SER A 42 -11.28 -0.55 4.28
N ALA A 43 -11.58 -1.20 5.43
CA ALA A 43 -11.52 -2.65 5.65
C ALA A 43 -10.15 -3.31 5.40
N HIS A 44 -9.10 -2.52 5.15
CA HIS A 44 -7.73 -3.01 5.05
C HIS A 44 -7.07 -2.97 6.43
N ALA A 45 -6.28 -4.00 6.74
CA ALA A 45 -5.44 -4.00 7.92
C ALA A 45 -4.45 -2.83 7.86
N ASP A 46 -4.31 -2.12 8.98
CA ASP A 46 -3.25 -1.13 9.13
C ASP A 46 -1.87 -1.81 9.29
N GLN A 47 -0.82 -1.00 9.33
CA GLN A 47 0.56 -1.49 9.46
C GLN A 47 0.74 -2.36 10.72
N LYS A 48 0.10 -1.98 11.84
CA LYS A 48 0.22 -2.71 13.09
C LYS A 48 -0.47 -4.07 12.99
N ALA A 49 -1.68 -4.11 12.47
CA ALA A 49 -2.44 -5.34 12.26
C ALA A 49 -1.74 -6.29 11.29
N LEU A 50 -1.12 -5.77 10.22
CA LEU A 50 -0.32 -6.59 9.30
C LEU A 50 0.95 -7.15 9.97
N LEU A 51 1.65 -6.37 10.79
CA LEU A 51 2.80 -6.86 11.58
C LEU A 51 2.38 -7.90 12.61
N ASP A 52 1.28 -7.67 13.32
CA ASP A 52 0.76 -8.62 14.30
C ASP A 52 0.33 -9.94 13.65
N TRP A 53 -0.28 -9.86 12.47
CA TRP A 53 -0.58 -11.04 11.66
C TRP A 53 0.69 -11.80 11.25
N ALA A 54 1.73 -11.08 10.79
CA ALA A 54 3.00 -11.69 10.41
C ALA A 54 3.70 -12.38 11.60
N ARG A 55 3.63 -11.80 12.81
CA ARG A 55 4.16 -12.41 14.05
C ARG A 55 3.50 -13.75 14.42
N GLY A 56 2.32 -14.04 13.87
CA GLY A 56 1.62 -15.29 14.13
C GLY A 56 2.24 -16.53 13.48
N PHE A 57 3.22 -16.37 12.58
CA PHE A 57 3.88 -17.48 11.90
C PHE A 57 4.87 -18.20 12.83
N ILE A 58 4.78 -19.53 12.92
CA ILE A 58 5.68 -20.36 13.73
C ILE A 58 7.09 -20.40 13.14
N HIS A 59 7.17 -20.45 11.81
CA HIS A 59 8.43 -20.41 11.06
C HIS A 59 8.37 -19.25 10.05
N PRO A 60 9.48 -18.50 9.88
CA PRO A 60 9.52 -17.44 8.88
C PRO A 60 9.33 -18.03 7.48
N PRO A 61 8.61 -17.35 6.58
CA PRO A 61 8.59 -17.71 5.17
C PRO A 61 10.01 -17.70 4.60
N ALA A 62 10.32 -18.65 3.71
CA ALA A 62 11.61 -18.67 3.01
C ALA A 62 11.86 -17.40 2.19
N GLN A 63 10.79 -16.80 1.68
CA GLN A 63 10.79 -15.54 0.94
C GLN A 63 9.43 -14.87 1.09
N THR A 64 9.41 -13.55 1.27
CA THR A 64 8.19 -12.72 1.39
C THR A 64 8.16 -11.66 0.30
N PHE A 65 7.00 -11.43 -0.32
CA PHE A 65 6.81 -10.36 -1.28
C PHE A 65 5.78 -9.36 -0.78
N VAL A 66 6.17 -8.08 -0.66
CA VAL A 66 5.24 -7.00 -0.30
C VAL A 66 4.76 -6.35 -1.58
N VAL A 67 3.46 -6.50 -1.83
CA VAL A 67 2.79 -6.03 -3.06
C VAL A 67 1.53 -5.22 -2.70
N HIS A 68 0.87 -4.66 -3.71
CA HIS A 68 -0.41 -3.97 -3.58
C HIS A 68 -0.41 -2.84 -2.54
N GLY A 69 0.50 -1.88 -2.73
CA GLY A 69 0.57 -0.64 -1.95
C GLY A 69 1.34 0.43 -2.73
N GLU A 70 1.27 1.68 -2.28
CA GLU A 70 2.19 2.71 -2.79
C GLU A 70 3.63 2.30 -2.49
N LEU A 71 4.57 2.62 -3.39
CA LEU A 71 5.96 2.15 -3.30
C LEU A 71 6.60 2.46 -1.95
N SER A 72 6.43 3.69 -1.44
CA SER A 72 6.95 4.10 -0.14
C SER A 72 6.36 3.32 1.03
N ALA A 73 5.05 3.06 0.99
CA ALA A 73 4.36 2.26 2.01
C ALA A 73 4.82 0.79 1.99
N ALA A 74 4.98 0.22 0.79
CA ALA A 74 5.48 -1.14 0.60
C ALA A 74 6.93 -1.29 1.09
N GLN A 75 7.81 -0.34 0.75
CA GLN A 75 9.20 -0.30 1.22
C GLN A 75 9.28 -0.18 2.74
N THR A 76 8.52 0.76 3.32
CA THR A 76 8.45 0.92 4.79
C THR A 76 8.01 -0.36 5.47
N PHE A 77 6.98 -1.03 4.95
CA PHE A 77 6.51 -2.28 5.54
C PHE A 77 7.51 -3.43 5.37
N ALA A 78 8.19 -3.53 4.22
CA ALA A 78 9.24 -4.51 4.00
C ALA A 78 10.41 -4.33 4.99
N GLU A 79 10.85 -3.09 5.22
CA GLU A 79 11.87 -2.78 6.22
C GLU A 79 11.43 -3.20 7.63
N LEU A 80 10.17 -3.00 7.99
CA LEU A 80 9.65 -3.42 9.29
C LEU A 80 9.65 -4.95 9.45
N LEU A 81 9.25 -5.69 8.42
CA LEU A 81 9.31 -7.16 8.42
C LEU A 81 10.76 -7.66 8.54
N GLN A 82 11.71 -7.04 7.83
CA GLN A 82 13.13 -7.37 7.91
C GLN A 82 13.69 -7.07 9.31
N GLN A 83 13.48 -5.85 9.82
CA GLN A 83 14.07 -5.40 11.08
C GLN A 83 13.45 -6.07 12.32
N GLN A 84 12.13 -6.31 12.31
CA GLN A 84 11.44 -6.82 13.50
C GLN A 84 11.30 -8.34 13.50
N LEU A 85 11.18 -8.99 12.33
CA LEU A 85 10.94 -10.42 12.23
C LEU A 85 12.10 -11.19 11.59
N GLY A 86 13.09 -10.50 11.02
CA GLY A 86 14.23 -11.14 10.35
C GLY A 86 13.85 -11.86 9.06
N TRP A 87 12.72 -11.50 8.44
CA TRP A 87 12.23 -12.16 7.23
C TRP A 87 13.04 -11.74 6.00
N GLN A 88 13.18 -12.65 5.03
CA GLN A 88 13.61 -12.29 3.68
C GLN A 88 12.43 -11.66 2.95
N VAL A 89 12.60 -10.41 2.49
CA VAL A 89 11.51 -9.62 1.91
C VAL A 89 11.96 -8.91 0.65
N THR A 90 11.13 -8.96 -0.39
CA THR A 90 11.30 -8.23 -1.64
C THR A 90 10.05 -7.41 -1.95
N VAL A 91 10.25 -6.16 -2.39
CA VAL A 91 9.20 -5.33 -2.99
C VAL A 91 9.40 -5.42 -4.51
N PRO A 92 8.61 -6.22 -5.25
CA PRO A 92 8.81 -6.36 -6.68
C PRO A 92 8.35 -5.12 -7.44
N GLU A 93 9.03 -4.82 -8.53
CA GLU A 93 8.60 -3.80 -9.49
C GLU A 93 7.49 -4.34 -10.41
N TYR A 94 6.75 -3.43 -11.03
CA TYR A 94 5.73 -3.80 -12.02
C TYR A 94 6.36 -4.58 -13.19
N GLY A 95 5.78 -5.74 -13.52
CA GLY A 95 6.27 -6.61 -14.58
C GLY A 95 7.40 -7.55 -14.16
N HIS A 96 7.87 -7.50 -12.91
CA HIS A 96 8.80 -8.49 -12.38
C HIS A 96 8.13 -9.87 -12.36
N ALA A 97 8.76 -10.85 -13.03
CA ALA A 97 8.33 -12.24 -13.06
C ALA A 97 9.32 -13.11 -12.27
N LEU A 98 8.78 -13.99 -11.43
CA LEU A 98 9.54 -14.94 -10.62
C LEU A 98 9.16 -16.36 -11.04
N ARG A 99 10.15 -17.24 -11.10
CA ARG A 99 9.94 -18.67 -11.36
C ARG A 99 10.16 -19.45 -10.08
N TRP A 100 9.18 -20.28 -9.73
CA TRP A 100 9.32 -21.23 -8.64
C TRP A 100 10.11 -22.47 -9.11
N PRO A 101 11.10 -22.99 -8.36
CA PRO A 101 11.61 -22.50 -7.07
C PRO A 101 12.84 -21.59 -7.19
N ASP A 102 13.20 -21.13 -8.40
CA ASP A 102 14.43 -20.38 -8.68
C ASP A 102 14.66 -19.19 -7.73
N PHE A 103 13.59 -18.49 -7.33
CA PHE A 103 13.70 -17.36 -6.40
C PHE A 103 14.00 -17.76 -4.94
N LEU A 104 13.93 -19.05 -4.60
CA LEU A 104 14.34 -19.59 -3.31
C LEU A 104 15.80 -20.05 -3.32
N ALA A 105 16.40 -20.22 -4.50
CA ALA A 105 17.79 -20.60 -4.64
C ALA A 105 18.66 -19.35 -4.43
N HIS A 106 18.90 -18.99 -3.17
CA HIS A 106 20.00 -18.13 -2.80
C HIS A 106 21.25 -19.00 -2.59
N GLU A 107 22.25 -18.85 -3.47
CA GLU A 107 23.66 -19.02 -3.08
C GLU A 107 24.09 -17.85 -2.18
#